data_AF-A0A7X4W0N2-F1
#
_entry.id   AF-A0A7X4W0N2-F1
#
_cell.length_a   1.000
_cell.length_b   1.000
_cell.length_c   1.000
_cell.angle_alpha   90.00
_cell.angle_beta   90.00
_cell.angle_gamma   90.00
#
_symmetry.space_group_name_H-M   'P 1'
#
loop_
_entity.id
_entity.type
_entity.pdbx_description
1 polymer ?
#
loop_
_entity_poly.entity_id
_entity_poly.type
_entity_poly.pdbx_seq_one_letter_code
_entity_poly.pdbx_strand_id
1 'polypeptide(L)'
;MPVPAKHIVPAGVSRPARDPLPGAGDLVTAAEVAYPAPHHYRDDIGAQALEMALAERSVEVPLAIQVRLPFCRHACHFCASQCISAQSSHQAVPSYLTRLDREMVLARRRLSGLPAVSRLHWGGGPPAFLALDQMSDLFDRLDARFGLSGARERDFSIDLDPREADMLTLRHLQALGFNRLNLGVQELDPRVQQAINRVQPRALTESLVDEADRLGFRELTMSLMLGLPFQTLRGLVDTLEQVIGMAPARIRLYRYRHRPEHHRAQRAIHRDWLPDAATRRQLLAEARARLDAAGYLHIGLGLYTRRNDPLAQAQANGTLRHGPLGFTRGHAGDLLGLGMSATSRIGNLWVRNADTLGTYESALDDSHLPTARGARLTADERRHRATRETLLCGRGADPADLPPGPRLESLHAEGLIELTTGGVSLTAEGHWRLPYIIEALALP
;
A
#
# COMPACT_ATOMS: atom_id res chain seq x y z
N MET A 1 21.04 39.43 -32.29
CA MET A 1 19.86 38.55 -32.44
C MET A 1 19.17 38.45 -31.09
N PRO A 2 17.85 38.65 -31.01
CA PRO A 2 17.15 38.89 -29.75
C PRO A 2 16.92 37.59 -28.97
N VAL A 3 17.02 37.71 -27.65
CA VAL A 3 16.74 36.68 -26.64
C VAL A 3 15.25 36.30 -26.70
N PRO A 4 14.86 35.01 -26.72
CA PRO A 4 13.46 34.65 -26.68
C PRO A 4 12.90 34.91 -25.28
N ALA A 5 11.80 35.65 -25.24
CA ALA A 5 11.10 36.05 -24.02
C ALA A 5 10.65 34.83 -23.20
N LYS A 6 10.83 34.91 -21.87
CA LYS A 6 10.22 34.01 -20.90
C LYS A 6 8.69 34.09 -21.05
N HIS A 7 8.07 32.96 -21.41
CA HIS A 7 6.62 32.82 -21.26
C HIS A 7 6.27 32.87 -19.77
N ILE A 8 5.67 33.98 -19.36
CA ILE A 8 4.99 34.13 -18.08
C ILE A 8 3.70 33.32 -18.19
N VAL A 9 3.61 32.21 -17.46
CA VAL A 9 2.37 31.44 -17.30
C VAL A 9 1.45 32.24 -16.36
N PRO A 10 0.20 32.53 -16.73
CA PRO A 10 -0.71 33.26 -15.84
C PRO A 10 -0.99 32.45 -14.57
N ALA A 11 -0.97 33.13 -13.43
CA ALA A 11 -1.45 32.60 -12.16
C ALA A 11 -2.96 32.31 -12.26
N GLY A 12 -3.28 31.07 -12.56
CA GLY A 12 -4.64 30.61 -12.80
C GLY A 12 -4.67 29.12 -13.12
N VAL A 13 -3.87 28.32 -12.41
CA VAL A 13 -4.03 26.86 -12.48
C VAL A 13 -5.30 26.53 -11.72
N SER A 14 -6.40 26.38 -12.46
CA SER A 14 -7.60 25.72 -11.94
C SER A 14 -7.16 24.43 -11.26
N ARG A 15 -7.49 24.24 -9.98
CA ARG A 15 -7.30 22.95 -9.31
C ARG A 15 -7.84 21.88 -10.26
N PRO A 16 -7.05 20.87 -10.66
CA PRO A 16 -7.58 19.79 -11.47
C PRO A 16 -8.80 19.25 -10.74
N ALA A 17 -9.92 19.08 -11.47
CA ALA A 17 -11.16 18.56 -10.92
C ALA A 17 -10.83 17.37 -10.02
N ARG A 18 -11.12 17.50 -8.72
CA ARG A 18 -11.06 16.37 -7.78
C ARG A 18 -11.88 15.27 -8.42
N ASP A 19 -11.25 14.15 -8.79
CA ASP A 19 -11.91 12.99 -9.39
C ASP A 19 -13.11 12.61 -8.54
N PRO A 20 -14.33 13.06 -8.91
CA PRO A 20 -15.51 12.88 -8.11
C PRO A 20 -16.13 11.62 -8.67
N LEU A 21 -15.62 10.48 -8.24
CA LEU A 21 -16.47 9.30 -8.19
C LEU A 21 -17.16 9.33 -6.82
N PRO A 22 -18.35 9.96 -6.68
CA PRO A 22 -19.32 9.38 -5.78
C PRO A 22 -19.61 7.99 -6.35
N GLY A 23 -19.00 6.95 -5.76
CA GLY A 23 -19.11 5.60 -6.28
C GLY A 23 -17.84 4.75 -6.34
N ALA A 24 -16.68 5.25 -5.91
CA ALA A 24 -15.50 4.40 -5.72
C ALA A 24 -15.46 3.68 -4.37
N GLY A 25 -16.41 3.98 -3.48
CA GLY A 25 -16.42 3.50 -2.11
C GLY A 25 -15.10 3.77 -1.41
N ASP A 26 -14.57 2.74 -0.77
CA ASP A 26 -13.34 2.77 0.00
C ASP A 26 -12.17 2.08 -0.72
N LEU A 27 -12.22 1.91 -2.04
CA LEU A 27 -11.16 1.26 -2.82
C LEU A 27 -9.90 2.13 -2.96
N VAL A 28 -9.23 2.37 -1.83
CA VAL A 28 -8.02 3.17 -1.68
C VAL A 28 -6.97 2.39 -0.88
N THR A 29 -5.71 2.75 -1.09
CA THR A 29 -4.58 2.12 -0.40
C THR A 29 -4.36 2.72 0.99
N ALA A 30 -3.67 1.97 1.87
CA ALA A 30 -3.25 2.48 3.18
C ALA A 30 -2.44 3.79 3.06
N ALA A 31 -1.62 3.92 2.01
CA ALA A 31 -0.84 5.12 1.74
C ALA A 31 -1.71 6.33 1.32
N GLU A 32 -2.84 6.11 0.64
CA GLU A 32 -3.75 7.20 0.23
C GLU A 32 -4.56 7.78 1.40
N VAL A 33 -4.83 6.98 2.44
CA VAL A 33 -5.54 7.43 3.65
C VAL A 33 -4.61 7.81 4.80
N ALA A 34 -3.32 7.54 4.66
CA ALA A 34 -2.29 7.87 5.64
C ALA A 34 -2.28 9.37 5.97
N TYR A 35 -1.99 9.68 7.23
CA TYR A 35 -1.88 11.05 7.72
C TYR A 35 -0.55 11.26 8.46
N PRO A 36 0.23 12.28 8.07
CA PRO A 36 -0.08 13.28 7.04
C PRO A 36 0.13 12.69 5.63
N ALA A 37 -0.62 13.20 4.66
CA ALA A 37 -0.44 12.81 3.27
C ALA A 37 0.91 13.32 2.72
N PRO A 38 1.53 12.66 1.72
CA PRO A 38 2.86 13.03 1.22
C PRO A 38 3.02 14.46 0.69
N HIS A 39 1.93 15.15 0.33
CA HIS A 39 1.98 16.55 -0.12
C HIS A 39 2.19 17.55 1.02
N HIS A 40 2.05 17.13 2.28
CA HIS A 40 2.43 17.93 3.45
C HIS A 40 3.91 17.75 3.82
N TYR A 41 4.65 16.89 3.12
CA TYR A 41 6.06 16.67 3.42
C TYR A 41 6.87 17.86 2.92
N ARG A 42 7.81 18.29 3.75
CA ARG A 42 8.69 19.43 3.52
C ARG A 42 10.12 18.96 3.39
N ASP A 43 10.89 19.67 2.57
CA ASP A 43 12.28 19.31 2.25
C ASP A 43 13.25 19.66 3.40
N ASP A 44 12.85 20.48 4.38
CA ASP A 44 13.63 20.77 5.60
C ASP A 44 13.63 19.59 6.59
N ILE A 45 12.74 18.62 6.42
CA ILE A 45 12.63 17.42 7.27
C ILE A 45 13.20 16.22 6.50
N GLY A 46 14.52 16.06 6.55
CA GLY A 46 15.25 15.01 5.83
C GLY A 46 15.99 14.02 6.74
N ALA A 47 17.16 13.57 6.28
CA ALA A 47 18.00 12.56 6.93
C ALA A 47 18.24 12.81 8.43
N GLN A 48 18.67 14.01 8.83
CA GLN A 48 18.98 14.33 10.23
C GLN A 48 17.78 14.11 11.15
N ALA A 49 16.57 14.45 10.70
CA ALA A 49 15.36 14.24 11.49
C ALA A 49 15.08 12.75 11.70
N LEU A 50 15.32 11.91 10.68
CA LEU A 50 15.19 10.46 10.80
C LEU A 50 16.26 9.87 11.73
N GLU A 51 17.51 10.30 11.61
CA GLU A 51 18.60 9.83 12.49
C GLU A 51 18.30 10.10 13.96
N MET A 52 17.85 11.31 14.28
CA MET A 52 17.44 11.67 15.64
C MET A 52 16.26 10.82 16.12
N ALA A 53 15.23 10.65 15.28
CA ALA A 53 14.06 9.86 15.65
C ALA A 53 14.40 8.38 15.87
N LEU A 54 15.34 7.80 15.11
CA LEU A 54 15.82 6.44 15.32
C LEU A 54 16.61 6.30 16.63
N ALA A 55 17.39 7.31 17.01
CA ALA A 55 18.17 7.33 18.25
C ALA A 55 17.30 7.49 19.51
N GLU A 56 16.27 8.34 19.42
CA GLU A 56 15.33 8.62 20.53
C GLU A 56 14.22 7.56 20.67
N ARG A 57 14.16 6.62 19.74
CA ARG A 57 13.12 5.60 19.69
C ARG A 57 13.18 4.69 20.93
N SER A 58 12.02 4.45 21.54
CA SER A 58 11.89 3.43 22.58
C SER A 58 11.99 2.01 22.00
N VAL A 59 12.80 1.17 22.64
CA VAL A 59 12.94 -0.25 22.30
C VAL A 59 11.68 -1.07 22.55
N GLU A 60 10.76 -0.57 23.40
CA GLU A 60 9.49 -1.22 23.71
C GLU A 60 8.46 -1.09 22.58
N VAL A 61 8.60 -0.07 21.73
CA VAL A 61 7.75 0.07 20.56
C VAL A 61 8.15 -1.02 19.56
N PRO A 62 7.23 -1.79 18.97
CA PRO A 62 7.57 -2.75 17.91
C PRO A 62 8.09 -2.05 16.65
N LEU A 63 9.13 -2.60 16.02
CA LEU A 63 9.64 -2.11 14.74
C LEU A 63 9.17 -3.03 13.60
N ALA A 64 8.57 -2.45 12.58
CA ALA A 64 8.35 -3.09 11.29
C ALA A 64 9.36 -2.56 10.27
N ILE A 65 9.71 -3.39 9.29
CA ILE A 65 10.54 -2.99 8.15
C ILE A 65 9.74 -3.14 6.86
N GLN A 66 9.81 -2.13 6.01
CA GLN A 66 9.40 -2.23 4.60
C GLN A 66 10.63 -2.08 3.72
N VAL A 67 10.85 -3.03 2.82
CA VAL A 67 11.84 -2.90 1.75
C VAL A 67 11.09 -2.62 0.45
N ARG A 68 11.41 -1.49 -0.18
CA ARG A 68 10.84 -1.08 -1.45
C ARG A 68 11.84 -1.31 -2.57
N LEU A 69 11.60 -2.31 -3.40
CA LEU A 69 12.43 -2.65 -4.55
C LEU A 69 11.82 -2.00 -5.82
N PRO A 70 12.51 -1.09 -6.50
CA PRO A 70 11.91 -0.28 -7.56
C PRO A 70 12.03 -0.94 -8.93
N PHE A 71 12.05 -2.27 -9.06
CA PHE A 71 12.30 -2.95 -10.34
C PHE A 71 11.10 -3.78 -10.79
N CYS A 72 10.79 -3.74 -12.09
CA CYS A 72 9.77 -4.57 -12.73
C CYS A 72 10.27 -5.08 -14.09
N ARG A 73 9.99 -6.35 -14.42
CA ARG A 73 10.30 -6.86 -15.79
C ARG A 73 9.39 -6.24 -16.84
N HIS A 74 8.15 -5.95 -16.46
CA HIS A 74 7.10 -5.51 -17.38
C HIS A 74 6.53 -4.14 -17.00
N ALA A 75 6.42 -3.24 -17.98
CA ALA A 75 5.76 -1.96 -17.82
C ALA A 75 4.23 -2.11 -18.01
N CYS A 76 3.52 -2.40 -16.92
CA CYS A 76 2.06 -2.50 -16.94
C CYS A 76 1.44 -1.10 -17.12
N HIS A 77 0.55 -0.94 -18.11
CA HIS A 77 0.02 0.38 -18.47
C HIS A 77 -0.84 1.01 -17.39
N PHE A 78 -1.46 0.24 -16.50
CA PHE A 78 -2.27 0.78 -15.40
C PHE A 78 -1.42 1.32 -14.23
N CYS A 79 -0.15 0.93 -14.12
CA CYS A 79 0.63 1.08 -12.90
C CYS A 79 0.89 2.55 -12.54
N ALA A 80 0.63 2.90 -11.28
CA ALA A 80 0.96 4.20 -10.69
C ALA A 80 2.23 4.19 -9.83
N SER A 81 2.81 3.00 -9.59
CA SER A 81 4.03 2.85 -8.82
C SER A 81 5.24 3.35 -9.61
N GLN A 82 6.12 4.08 -8.92
CA GLN A 82 7.46 4.39 -9.42
C GLN A 82 8.27 3.10 -9.47
N CYS A 83 8.37 2.52 -10.67
CA CYS A 83 9.18 1.34 -10.96
C CYS A 83 10.07 1.64 -12.17
N ILE A 84 11.25 1.05 -12.15
CA ILE A 84 12.29 1.16 -13.17
C ILE A 84 12.16 -0.08 -14.06
N SER A 85 11.96 0.15 -15.37
CA SER A 85 11.72 -0.90 -16.34
C SER A 85 12.99 -1.68 -16.72
N ALA A 86 12.80 -2.92 -17.16
CA ALA A 86 13.80 -3.98 -17.23
C ALA A 86 15.07 -3.72 -18.07
N GLN A 87 15.01 -2.88 -19.10
CA GLN A 87 16.09 -2.77 -20.12
C GLN A 87 17.46 -2.36 -19.55
N SER A 88 17.54 -1.88 -18.30
CA SER A 88 18.78 -1.56 -17.58
C SER A 88 18.90 -2.23 -16.19
N SER A 89 17.98 -3.12 -15.84
CA SER A 89 17.75 -3.55 -14.44
C SER A 89 18.65 -4.68 -13.94
N HIS A 90 18.96 -5.69 -14.76
CA HIS A 90 19.80 -6.83 -14.32
C HIS A 90 21.21 -6.38 -13.89
N GLN A 91 21.78 -5.36 -14.54
CA GLN A 91 23.07 -4.77 -14.15
C GLN A 91 22.93 -3.85 -12.93
N ALA A 92 21.77 -3.21 -12.76
CA ALA A 92 21.53 -2.26 -11.67
C ALA A 92 21.23 -2.96 -10.33
N VAL A 93 20.61 -4.15 -10.33
CA VAL A 93 20.18 -4.82 -9.08
C VAL A 93 21.33 -5.07 -8.09
N PRO A 94 22.48 -5.68 -8.47
CA PRO A 94 23.57 -5.90 -7.51
C PRO A 94 24.09 -4.59 -6.89
N SER A 95 24.19 -3.56 -7.72
CA SER A 95 24.60 -2.20 -7.33
C SER A 95 23.59 -1.57 -6.35
N TYR A 96 22.29 -1.79 -6.59
CA TYR A 96 21.21 -1.35 -5.73
C TYR A 96 21.19 -2.06 -4.39
N LEU A 97 21.30 -3.40 -4.37
CA LEU A 97 21.33 -4.18 -3.12
C LEU A 97 22.53 -3.82 -2.25
N THR A 98 23.68 -3.55 -2.87
CA THR A 98 24.87 -3.05 -2.16
C THR A 98 24.59 -1.71 -1.47
N ARG A 99 23.92 -0.78 -2.16
CA ARG A 99 23.55 0.53 -1.58
C ARG A 99 22.43 0.40 -0.55
N LEU A 100 21.47 -0.49 -0.75
CA LEU A 100 20.45 -0.82 0.23
C LEU A 100 21.09 -1.33 1.54
N ASP A 101 22.14 -2.16 1.47
CA ASP A 101 22.89 -2.53 2.68
C ASP A 101 23.60 -1.35 3.34
N ARG A 102 24.14 -0.40 2.55
CA ARG A 102 24.67 0.85 3.13
C ARG A 102 23.59 1.65 3.86
N GLU A 103 22.39 1.74 3.29
CA GLU A 103 21.24 2.37 3.97
C GLU A 103 20.93 1.66 5.29
N MET A 104 20.87 0.33 5.27
CA MET A 104 20.63 -0.48 6.45
C MET A 104 21.70 -0.26 7.52
N VAL A 105 22.98 -0.19 7.14
CA VAL A 105 24.10 0.11 8.04
C VAL A 105 23.95 1.50 8.66
N LEU A 106 23.65 2.53 7.86
CA LEU A 106 23.47 3.90 8.34
C LEU A 106 22.29 4.01 9.31
N ALA A 107 21.13 3.44 8.96
CA ALA A 107 19.95 3.43 9.84
C ALA A 107 20.23 2.64 11.13
N ARG A 108 20.87 1.48 11.03
CA ARG A 108 21.18 0.62 12.17
C ARG A 108 22.11 1.29 13.18
N ARG A 109 23.09 2.09 12.74
CA ARG A 109 23.99 2.85 13.63
C ARG A 109 23.26 3.82 14.55
N ARG A 110 22.06 4.28 14.15
CA ARG A 110 21.25 5.20 14.94
C ARG A 110 20.26 4.49 15.86
N LEU A 111 19.86 3.26 15.54
CA LEU A 111 18.93 2.50 16.36
C LEU A 111 19.56 2.08 17.70
N SER A 112 18.87 2.40 18.79
CA SER A 112 19.19 1.88 20.12
C SER A 112 18.78 0.40 20.23
N GLY A 113 19.64 -0.41 20.85
CA GLY A 113 19.41 -1.85 21.03
C GLY A 113 19.38 -2.65 19.73
N LEU A 114 18.93 -3.90 19.83
CA LEU A 114 18.58 -4.76 18.69
C LEU A 114 17.05 -4.92 18.70
N PRO A 115 16.31 -4.30 17.78
CA PRO A 115 14.87 -4.51 17.71
C PRO A 115 14.61 -5.98 17.33
N ALA A 116 13.59 -6.62 17.90
CA ALA A 116 13.10 -7.90 17.39
C ALA A 116 12.06 -7.61 16.31
N VAL A 117 12.48 -7.55 15.04
CA VAL A 117 11.59 -7.21 13.93
C VAL A 117 10.66 -8.39 13.65
N SER A 118 9.42 -8.26 14.11
CA SER A 118 8.37 -9.27 13.91
C SER A 118 7.52 -9.03 12.66
N ARG A 119 7.70 -7.88 11.97
CA ARG A 119 6.95 -7.54 10.76
C ARG A 119 7.88 -7.04 9.66
N LEU A 120 7.82 -7.70 8.51
CA LEU A 120 8.62 -7.41 7.33
C LEU A 120 7.70 -7.39 6.11
N HIS A 121 7.89 -6.41 5.24
CA HIS A 121 7.19 -6.35 3.97
C HIS A 121 8.14 -6.01 2.83
N TRP A 122 8.17 -6.85 1.79
CA TRP A 122 8.86 -6.56 0.54
C TRP A 122 7.86 -6.20 -0.55
N GLY A 123 8.04 -5.04 -1.17
CA GLY A 123 7.15 -4.56 -2.23
C GLY A 123 7.75 -3.44 -3.06
N GLY A 124 6.90 -2.61 -3.66
CA GLY A 124 7.30 -1.60 -4.65
C GLY A 124 6.99 -2.08 -6.07
N GLY A 125 8.02 -2.58 -6.76
CA GLY A 125 7.84 -3.56 -7.83
C GLY A 125 7.83 -4.99 -7.26
N PRO A 126 7.52 -6.02 -8.06
CA PRO A 126 7.56 -7.41 -7.61
C PRO A 126 8.98 -7.80 -7.18
N PRO A 127 9.23 -8.10 -5.89
CA PRO A 127 10.54 -8.55 -5.42
C PRO A 127 11.00 -9.86 -6.04
N ALA A 128 10.06 -10.66 -6.60
CA ALA A 128 10.35 -11.83 -7.42
C ALA A 128 11.17 -11.53 -8.70
N PHE A 129 11.44 -10.26 -8.98
CA PHE A 129 12.47 -9.85 -9.93
C PHE A 129 13.86 -10.40 -9.55
N LEU A 130 14.17 -10.45 -8.25
CA LEU A 130 15.47 -10.88 -7.71
C LEU A 130 15.70 -12.37 -7.98
N ALA A 131 16.97 -12.74 -8.21
CA ALA A 131 17.36 -14.15 -8.18
C ALA A 131 17.28 -14.70 -6.74
N LEU A 132 17.16 -16.02 -6.59
CA LEU A 132 16.97 -16.64 -5.26
C LEU A 132 18.16 -16.38 -4.31
N ASP A 133 19.38 -16.39 -4.83
CA ASP A 133 20.59 -16.05 -4.07
C ASP A 133 20.57 -14.58 -3.61
N GLN A 134 20.07 -13.66 -4.44
CA GLN A 134 19.89 -12.25 -4.09
C GLN A 134 18.80 -12.06 -3.03
N MET A 135 17.72 -12.86 -3.06
CA MET A 135 16.71 -12.85 -1.99
C MET A 135 17.32 -13.32 -0.66
N SER A 136 18.12 -14.38 -0.70
CA SER A 136 18.84 -14.88 0.49
C SER A 136 19.79 -13.82 1.05
N ASP A 137 20.64 -13.24 0.20
CA ASP A 137 21.59 -12.19 0.62
C ASP A 137 20.87 -10.98 1.23
N LEU A 138 19.77 -10.52 0.63
CA LEU A 138 18.98 -9.42 1.20
C LEU A 138 18.37 -9.79 2.55
N PHE A 139 17.82 -11.00 2.68
CA PHE A 139 17.23 -11.47 3.93
C PHE A 139 18.28 -11.58 5.04
N ASP A 140 19.43 -12.19 4.74
CA ASP A 140 20.54 -12.36 5.68
C ASP A 140 21.10 -11.01 6.16
N ARG A 141 21.21 -10.02 5.26
CA ARG A 141 21.58 -8.66 5.64
C ARG A 141 20.53 -8.02 6.55
N LEU A 142 19.25 -8.13 6.23
CA LEU A 142 18.19 -7.62 7.10
C LEU A 142 18.25 -8.24 8.50
N ASP A 143 18.43 -9.55 8.59
CA ASP A 143 18.58 -10.26 9.87
C ASP A 143 19.82 -9.82 10.64
N ALA A 144 20.98 -9.77 9.98
CA ALA A 144 22.22 -9.34 10.59
C ALA A 144 22.18 -7.89 11.11
N ARG A 145 21.42 -7.00 10.47
CA ARG A 145 21.29 -5.60 10.91
C ARG A 145 20.20 -5.43 11.98
N PHE A 146 19.05 -6.08 11.81
CA PHE A 146 17.85 -5.74 12.55
C PHE A 146 17.23 -6.87 13.37
N GLY A 147 17.80 -8.08 13.41
CA GLY A 147 17.30 -9.19 14.22
C GLY A 147 15.86 -9.58 13.85
N LEU A 148 15.70 -10.29 12.73
CA LEU A 148 14.41 -10.76 12.27
C LEU A 148 13.88 -11.86 13.22
N SER A 149 12.61 -11.73 13.61
CA SER A 149 12.02 -12.66 14.57
C SER A 149 11.84 -14.06 13.97
N GLY A 150 12.39 -15.09 14.62
CA GLY A 150 12.09 -16.49 14.32
C GLY A 150 10.72 -16.98 14.83
N ALA A 151 9.94 -16.12 15.50
CA ALA A 151 8.66 -16.51 16.09
C ALA A 151 7.66 -17.00 15.05
N ARG A 152 6.81 -17.98 15.44
CA ARG A 152 5.75 -18.53 14.59
C ARG A 152 4.73 -17.46 14.16
N GLU A 153 4.46 -16.50 15.03
CA GLU A 153 3.45 -15.45 14.81
C GLU A 153 3.96 -14.26 13.97
N ARG A 154 5.24 -14.23 13.55
CA ARG A 154 5.81 -13.14 12.72
C ARG A 154 4.95 -12.84 11.48
N ASP A 155 5.03 -11.63 10.95
CA ASP A 155 4.29 -11.18 9.78
C ASP A 155 5.26 -10.76 8.68
N PHE A 156 5.72 -11.74 7.90
CA PHE A 156 6.65 -11.52 6.79
C PHE A 156 5.88 -11.70 5.50
N SER A 157 5.74 -10.60 4.77
CA SER A 157 4.90 -10.49 3.58
C SER A 157 5.65 -10.00 2.36
N ILE A 158 5.19 -10.39 1.18
CA ILE A 158 5.83 -10.07 -0.10
C ILE A 158 4.79 -9.89 -1.20
N ASP A 159 4.96 -8.87 -2.04
CA ASP A 159 4.14 -8.63 -3.23
C ASP A 159 4.66 -9.43 -4.42
N LEU A 160 3.85 -10.26 -5.07
CA LEU A 160 4.27 -11.09 -6.20
C LEU A 160 3.48 -10.78 -7.48
N ASP A 161 4.19 -10.83 -8.59
CA ASP A 161 3.60 -10.93 -9.93
C ASP A 161 3.54 -12.41 -10.32
N PRO A 162 2.36 -12.98 -10.62
CA PRO A 162 2.25 -14.39 -11.01
C PRO A 162 3.08 -14.80 -12.23
N ARG A 163 3.53 -13.83 -13.04
CA ARG A 163 4.39 -14.08 -14.22
C ARG A 163 5.88 -14.16 -13.87
N GLU A 164 6.26 -13.73 -12.66
CA GLU A 164 7.66 -13.61 -12.23
C GLU A 164 7.97 -14.53 -11.05
N ALA A 165 7.01 -15.32 -10.57
CA ALA A 165 7.18 -16.29 -9.51
C ALA A 165 6.79 -17.69 -10.00
N ASP A 166 7.49 -18.69 -9.48
CA ASP A 166 7.22 -20.11 -9.71
C ASP A 166 7.25 -20.90 -8.39
N MET A 167 7.12 -22.22 -8.48
CA MET A 167 7.17 -23.10 -7.31
C MET A 167 8.49 -23.01 -6.54
N LEU A 168 9.63 -22.84 -7.23
CA LEU A 168 10.93 -22.72 -6.58
C LEU A 168 11.01 -21.41 -5.79
N THR A 169 10.44 -20.34 -6.33
CA THR A 169 10.33 -19.04 -5.67
C THR A 169 9.54 -19.17 -4.37
N LEU A 170 8.36 -19.80 -4.38
CA LEU A 170 7.56 -19.95 -3.16
C LEU A 170 8.23 -20.83 -2.11
N ARG A 171 8.85 -21.94 -2.51
CA ARG A 171 9.63 -22.79 -1.60
C ARG A 171 10.77 -22.02 -0.95
N HIS A 172 11.47 -21.22 -1.73
CA HIS A 172 12.58 -20.41 -1.25
C HIS A 172 12.10 -19.33 -0.26
N LEU A 173 11.02 -18.61 -0.59
CA LEU A 173 10.42 -17.62 0.30
C LEU A 173 9.94 -18.23 1.62
N GLN A 174 9.34 -19.42 1.57
CA GLN A 174 8.95 -20.15 2.78
C GLN A 174 10.16 -20.50 3.65
N ALA A 175 11.27 -20.93 3.04
CA ALA A 175 12.51 -21.24 3.74
C ALA A 175 13.16 -20.01 4.40
N LEU A 176 13.09 -18.85 3.74
CA LEU A 176 13.46 -17.55 4.35
C LEU A 176 12.48 -17.11 5.45
N GLY A 177 11.32 -17.77 5.55
CA GLY A 177 10.37 -17.54 6.62
C GLY A 177 9.27 -16.54 6.30
N PHE A 178 9.07 -16.17 5.02
CA PHE A 178 7.85 -15.49 4.58
C PHE A 178 6.65 -16.38 4.83
N ASN A 179 5.55 -15.78 5.29
CA ASN A 179 4.33 -16.51 5.61
C ASN A 179 3.06 -15.83 5.11
N ARG A 180 3.19 -14.70 4.40
CA ARG A 180 2.09 -14.02 3.72
C ARG A 180 2.49 -13.63 2.30
N LEU A 181 1.59 -13.86 1.35
CA LEU A 181 1.79 -13.55 -0.07
C LEU A 181 0.71 -12.59 -0.57
N ASN A 182 1.10 -11.56 -1.31
CA ASN A 182 0.15 -10.69 -2.01
C ASN A 182 0.30 -10.89 -3.52
N LEU A 183 -0.59 -11.64 -4.15
CA LEU A 183 -0.58 -11.89 -5.59
C LEU A 183 -1.31 -10.76 -6.35
N GLY A 184 -0.58 -10.06 -7.21
CA GLY A 184 -1.13 -9.04 -8.09
C GLY A 184 -1.84 -9.63 -9.31
N VAL A 185 -3.08 -10.08 -9.17
CA VAL A 185 -3.86 -10.68 -10.28
C VAL A 185 -4.39 -9.59 -11.23
N GLN A 186 -4.92 -8.51 -10.68
CA GLN A 186 -5.53 -7.36 -11.37
C GLN A 186 -6.80 -7.70 -12.15
N GLU A 187 -6.72 -8.61 -13.13
CA GLU A 187 -7.79 -9.00 -14.03
C GLU A 187 -7.48 -10.34 -14.72
N LEU A 188 -8.50 -11.16 -15.00
CA LEU A 188 -8.38 -12.45 -15.70
C LEU A 188 -8.93 -12.41 -17.13
N ASP A 189 -9.72 -11.39 -17.50
CA ASP A 189 -10.18 -11.20 -18.89
C ASP A 189 -8.97 -10.94 -19.83
N PRO A 190 -8.72 -11.81 -20.83
CA PRO A 190 -7.60 -11.67 -21.76
C PRO A 190 -7.59 -10.34 -22.52
N ARG A 191 -8.76 -9.78 -22.86
CA ARG A 191 -8.86 -8.50 -23.57
C ARG A 191 -8.39 -7.35 -22.70
N VAL A 192 -8.80 -7.35 -21.42
CA VAL A 192 -8.35 -6.33 -20.47
C VAL A 192 -6.85 -6.48 -20.21
N GLN A 193 -6.38 -7.71 -20.00
CA GLN A 193 -4.95 -8.01 -19.81
C GLN A 193 -4.07 -7.50 -20.96
N GLN A 194 -4.51 -7.69 -22.22
CA GLN A 194 -3.82 -7.15 -23.38
C GLN A 194 -3.78 -5.62 -23.36
N ALA A 195 -4.91 -4.96 -23.10
CA ALA A 195 -5.00 -3.49 -23.08
C ALA A 195 -4.09 -2.86 -22.01
N ILE A 196 -3.86 -3.56 -20.90
CA ILE A 196 -3.02 -3.08 -19.81
C ILE A 196 -1.56 -3.58 -19.86
N ASN A 197 -1.18 -4.30 -20.92
CA ASN A 197 0.13 -4.93 -21.08
C ASN A 197 0.52 -5.88 -19.93
N ARG A 198 -0.43 -6.75 -19.56
CA ARG A 198 -0.28 -7.73 -18.48
C ARG A 198 -0.94 -9.06 -18.83
N VAL A 199 -0.51 -9.67 -19.93
CA VAL A 199 -0.98 -11.02 -20.29
C VAL A 199 -0.44 -12.02 -19.27
N GLN A 200 -1.35 -12.66 -18.56
CA GLN A 200 -1.08 -13.67 -17.53
C GLN A 200 -2.11 -14.79 -17.64
N PRO A 201 -1.73 -15.96 -18.15
CA PRO A 201 -2.61 -17.13 -18.13
C PRO A 201 -3.04 -17.46 -16.69
N ARG A 202 -4.33 -17.75 -16.51
CA ARG A 202 -4.92 -18.14 -15.22
C ARG A 202 -4.13 -19.24 -14.51
N ALA A 203 -3.69 -20.24 -15.28
CA ALA A 203 -2.94 -21.40 -14.76
C ALA A 203 -1.68 -21.03 -13.98
N LEU A 204 -1.04 -19.89 -14.29
CA LEU A 204 0.11 -19.39 -13.51
C LEU A 204 -0.32 -19.00 -12.09
N THR A 205 -1.46 -18.33 -11.96
CA THR A 205 -1.99 -17.93 -10.65
C THR A 205 -2.43 -19.16 -9.86
N GLU A 206 -3.14 -20.10 -10.49
CA GLU A 206 -3.60 -21.34 -9.84
C GLU A 206 -2.43 -22.15 -9.30
N SER A 207 -1.39 -22.35 -10.12
CA SER A 207 -0.20 -23.11 -9.70
C SER A 207 0.49 -22.51 -8.47
N LEU A 208 0.51 -21.18 -8.34
CA LEU A 208 1.08 -20.49 -7.19
C LEU A 208 0.18 -20.59 -5.95
N VAL A 209 -1.14 -20.59 -6.12
CA VAL A 209 -2.11 -20.75 -5.04
C VAL A 209 -2.00 -22.14 -4.44
N ASP A 210 -2.02 -23.17 -5.29
CA ASP A 210 -1.91 -24.56 -4.89
C ASP A 210 -0.58 -24.83 -4.17
N GLU A 211 0.52 -24.28 -4.69
CA GLU A 211 1.83 -24.41 -4.06
C GLU A 211 1.91 -23.64 -2.73
N ALA A 212 1.30 -22.45 -2.64
CA ALA A 212 1.27 -21.68 -1.40
C ALA A 212 0.51 -22.41 -0.29
N ASP A 213 -0.62 -23.04 -0.62
CA ASP A 213 -1.39 -23.88 0.31
C ASP A 213 -0.57 -25.09 0.76
N ARG A 214 0.05 -25.81 -0.19
CA ARG A 214 0.90 -26.98 0.10
C ARG A 214 2.08 -26.66 1.02
N LEU A 215 2.66 -25.47 0.86
CA LEU A 215 3.78 -24.99 1.70
C LEU A 215 3.33 -24.43 3.06
N GLY A 216 2.02 -24.30 3.28
CA GLY A 216 1.45 -23.82 4.53
C GLY A 216 1.63 -22.31 4.74
N PHE A 217 1.64 -21.50 3.66
CA PHE A 217 1.58 -20.06 3.82
C PHE A 217 0.32 -19.69 4.61
N ARG A 218 0.48 -18.88 5.66
CA ARG A 218 -0.62 -18.52 6.57
C ARG A 218 -1.71 -17.73 5.84
N GLU A 219 -1.31 -16.92 4.86
CA GLU A 219 -2.24 -16.05 4.15
C GLU A 219 -1.78 -15.76 2.73
N LEU A 220 -2.72 -15.81 1.79
CA LEU A 220 -2.56 -15.37 0.42
C LEU A 220 -3.67 -14.37 0.08
N THR A 221 -3.26 -13.17 -0.34
CA THR A 221 -4.14 -12.10 -0.79
C THR A 221 -4.09 -12.05 -2.31
N MET A 222 -5.24 -12.10 -2.98
CA MET A 222 -5.35 -11.78 -4.40
C MET A 222 -5.83 -10.35 -4.59
N SER A 223 -5.08 -9.56 -5.34
CA SER A 223 -5.43 -8.18 -5.66
C SER A 223 -6.10 -8.08 -7.03
N LEU A 224 -7.24 -7.39 -7.12
CA LEU A 224 -7.98 -7.11 -8.35
C LEU A 224 -8.19 -5.61 -8.54
N MET A 225 -8.38 -5.17 -9.77
CA MET A 225 -8.56 -3.76 -10.09
C MET A 225 -9.86 -3.50 -10.86
N LEU A 226 -10.66 -2.57 -10.35
CA LEU A 226 -11.92 -2.13 -10.96
C LEU A 226 -11.73 -0.84 -11.77
N GLY A 227 -12.42 -0.75 -12.89
CA GLY A 227 -12.39 0.39 -13.80
C GLY A 227 -11.29 0.32 -14.88
N LEU A 228 -10.73 -0.87 -15.13
CA LEU A 228 -9.74 -1.08 -16.17
C LEU A 228 -10.33 -0.98 -17.60
N PRO A 229 -9.50 -0.77 -18.63
CA PRO A 229 -9.94 -0.71 -20.03
C PRO A 229 -10.71 -1.97 -20.46
N PHE A 230 -11.81 -1.80 -21.18
CA PHE A 230 -12.70 -2.86 -21.67
C PHE A 230 -13.38 -3.72 -20.60
N GLN A 231 -13.23 -3.40 -19.31
CA GLN A 231 -13.91 -4.13 -18.25
C GLN A 231 -15.43 -3.92 -18.35
N THR A 232 -16.19 -5.02 -18.31
CA THR A 232 -17.65 -5.02 -18.34
C THR A 232 -18.20 -5.72 -17.11
N LEU A 233 -19.49 -5.55 -16.81
CA LEU A 233 -20.15 -6.26 -15.70
C LEU A 233 -20.00 -7.78 -15.83
N ARG A 234 -20.32 -8.33 -17.01
CA ARG A 234 -20.19 -9.77 -17.27
C ARG A 234 -18.74 -10.24 -17.10
N GLY A 235 -17.78 -9.52 -17.69
CA GLY A 235 -16.36 -9.89 -17.57
C GLY A 235 -15.85 -9.84 -16.13
N LEU A 236 -16.28 -8.84 -15.34
CA LEU A 236 -15.94 -8.77 -13.92
C LEU A 236 -16.53 -9.95 -13.14
N VAL A 237 -17.80 -10.32 -13.39
CA VAL A 237 -18.43 -11.48 -12.76
C VAL A 237 -17.64 -12.75 -13.08
N ASP A 238 -17.31 -12.98 -14.35
CA ASP A 238 -16.52 -14.14 -14.77
C ASP A 238 -15.15 -14.18 -14.05
N THR A 239 -14.49 -13.03 -13.90
CA THR A 239 -13.23 -12.93 -13.15
C THR A 239 -13.39 -13.21 -11.66
N LEU A 240 -14.43 -12.64 -11.02
CA LEU A 240 -14.70 -12.86 -9.61
C LEU A 240 -15.04 -14.31 -9.30
N GLU A 241 -15.86 -14.97 -10.15
CA GLU A 241 -16.19 -16.39 -9.99
C GLU A 241 -14.93 -17.26 -10.04
N GLN A 242 -14.00 -16.96 -10.94
CA GLN A 242 -12.71 -17.66 -11.02
C GLN A 242 -11.83 -17.41 -9.80
N VAL A 243 -11.71 -16.16 -9.34
CA VAL A 243 -10.91 -15.80 -8.15
C VAL A 243 -11.49 -16.40 -6.88
N ILE A 244 -12.82 -16.35 -6.71
CA ILE A 244 -13.52 -16.98 -5.59
C ILE A 244 -13.33 -18.50 -5.65
N GLY A 245 -13.35 -19.10 -6.84
CA GLY A 245 -13.08 -20.53 -7.06
C GLY A 245 -11.67 -20.97 -6.67
N MET A 246 -10.66 -20.09 -6.83
CA MET A 246 -9.29 -20.31 -6.28
C MET A 246 -9.22 -20.14 -4.77
N ALA A 247 -10.29 -19.62 -4.16
CA ALA A 247 -10.51 -19.59 -2.73
C ALA A 247 -9.35 -18.96 -1.92
N PRO A 248 -8.82 -17.77 -2.28
CA PRO A 248 -7.78 -17.12 -1.50
C PRO A 248 -8.24 -16.81 -0.07
N ALA A 249 -7.29 -16.64 0.85
CA ALA A 249 -7.62 -16.22 2.22
C ALA A 249 -8.19 -14.80 2.24
N ARG A 250 -7.67 -13.93 1.36
CA ARG A 250 -8.07 -12.54 1.22
C ARG A 250 -8.20 -12.11 -0.23
N ILE A 251 -9.10 -11.18 -0.48
CA ILE A 251 -9.26 -10.51 -1.77
C ILE A 251 -9.14 -9.01 -1.51
N ARG A 252 -8.33 -8.32 -2.30
CA ARG A 252 -8.18 -6.88 -2.23
C ARG A 252 -8.60 -6.24 -3.53
N LEU A 253 -9.61 -5.39 -3.47
CA LEU A 253 -10.07 -4.60 -4.60
C LEU A 253 -9.40 -3.23 -4.59
N TYR A 254 -8.91 -2.81 -5.75
CA TYR A 254 -8.38 -1.48 -6.00
C TYR A 254 -9.22 -0.79 -7.07
N ARG A 255 -9.32 0.54 -6.99
CA ARG A 255 -9.84 1.34 -8.11
C ARG A 255 -8.69 1.73 -9.04
N TYR A 256 -8.89 1.57 -10.34
CA TYR A 256 -8.01 2.15 -11.33
C TYR A 256 -8.15 3.68 -11.37
N ARG A 257 -7.03 4.39 -11.19
CA ARG A 257 -6.94 5.85 -11.33
C ARG A 257 -6.13 6.20 -12.57
N HIS A 258 -6.81 6.70 -13.59
CA HIS A 258 -6.19 7.11 -14.85
C HIS A 258 -5.68 8.56 -14.76
N ARG A 259 -4.37 8.71 -14.56
CA ARG A 259 -3.61 9.97 -14.44
C ARG A 259 -2.36 9.95 -15.35
N PRO A 260 -2.54 9.88 -16.68
CA PRO A 260 -1.44 9.80 -17.66
C PRO A 260 -0.49 11.01 -17.66
N GLU A 261 -0.93 12.14 -17.09
CA GLU A 261 -0.11 13.32 -16.82
C GLU A 261 0.95 13.07 -15.74
N HIS A 262 0.67 12.19 -14.77
CA HIS A 262 1.58 11.83 -13.69
C HIS A 262 2.27 10.48 -13.92
N HIS A 263 1.64 9.56 -14.66
CA HIS A 263 2.13 8.20 -14.88
C HIS A 263 2.25 7.91 -16.38
N ARG A 264 3.47 8.04 -16.91
CA ARG A 264 3.76 7.91 -18.36
C ARG A 264 3.21 6.60 -18.96
N ALA A 265 3.30 5.48 -18.24
CA ALA A 265 2.81 4.18 -18.72
C ALA A 265 1.30 4.18 -19.05
N GLN A 266 0.52 4.98 -18.33
CA GLN A 266 -0.93 5.08 -18.53
C GLN A 266 -1.32 5.79 -19.84
N ARG A 267 -0.38 6.47 -20.51
CA ARG A 267 -0.64 7.08 -21.83
C ARG A 267 -0.93 6.07 -22.92
N ALA A 268 -0.54 4.81 -22.72
CA ALA A 268 -0.85 3.72 -23.65
C ALA A 268 -2.31 3.22 -23.54
N ILE A 269 -3.06 3.69 -22.54
CA ILE A 269 -4.49 3.39 -22.38
C ILE A 269 -5.29 4.53 -22.99
N HIS A 270 -6.09 4.24 -24.02
CA HIS A 270 -7.04 5.21 -24.56
C HIS A 270 -8.22 5.41 -23.60
N ARG A 271 -8.65 6.67 -23.46
CA ARG A 271 -9.76 7.05 -22.58
C ARG A 271 -11.08 6.37 -22.95
N ASP A 272 -11.34 6.18 -24.24
CA ASP A 272 -12.57 5.57 -24.75
C ASP A 272 -12.69 4.07 -24.42
N TRP A 273 -11.60 3.44 -24.00
CA TRP A 273 -11.63 2.06 -23.52
C TRP A 273 -12.08 1.96 -22.06
N LEU A 274 -12.06 3.07 -21.32
CA LEU A 274 -12.38 3.05 -19.89
C LEU A 274 -13.89 3.03 -19.69
N PRO A 275 -14.38 2.24 -18.72
CA PRO A 275 -15.79 2.30 -18.34
C PRO A 275 -16.10 3.70 -17.81
N ASP A 276 -17.32 4.17 -18.09
CA ASP A 276 -17.84 5.43 -17.58
C ASP A 276 -18.15 5.35 -16.07
N ALA A 277 -18.56 6.48 -15.47
CA ALA A 277 -18.82 6.54 -14.03
C ALA A 277 -20.00 5.64 -13.59
N ALA A 278 -21.03 5.49 -14.43
CA ALA A 278 -22.17 4.65 -14.13
C ALA A 278 -21.78 3.17 -14.12
N THR A 279 -21.03 2.73 -15.13
CA THR A 279 -20.49 1.38 -15.24
C THR A 279 -19.57 1.08 -14.05
N ARG A 280 -18.67 2.00 -13.67
CA ARG A 280 -17.78 1.81 -12.50
C ARG A 280 -18.55 1.61 -11.19
N ARG A 281 -19.66 2.33 -10.99
CA ARG A 281 -20.54 2.13 -9.82
C ARG A 281 -21.17 0.73 -9.82
N GLN A 282 -21.64 0.29 -10.98
CA GLN A 282 -22.22 -1.04 -11.12
C GLN A 282 -21.17 -2.14 -10.89
N LEU A 283 -19.96 -1.97 -11.42
CA LEU A 283 -18.83 -2.89 -11.18
C LEU A 283 -18.53 -3.04 -9.69
N LEU A 284 -18.47 -1.92 -8.94
CA LEU A 284 -18.24 -1.95 -7.49
C LEU A 284 -19.39 -2.66 -6.75
N ALA A 285 -20.65 -2.31 -7.07
CA ALA A 285 -21.82 -2.91 -6.44
C ALA A 285 -21.88 -4.42 -6.68
N GLU A 286 -21.62 -4.87 -7.91
CA GLU A 286 -21.59 -6.29 -8.26
C GLU A 286 -20.45 -7.01 -7.54
N ALA A 287 -19.24 -6.43 -7.51
CA ALA A 287 -18.11 -7.02 -6.80
C ALA A 287 -18.41 -7.24 -5.31
N ARG A 288 -19.01 -6.24 -4.66
CA ARG A 288 -19.43 -6.35 -3.26
C ARG A 288 -20.46 -7.46 -3.08
N ALA A 289 -21.55 -7.44 -3.85
CA ALA A 289 -22.63 -8.41 -3.72
C ALA A 289 -22.12 -9.85 -3.88
N ARG A 290 -21.21 -10.09 -4.83
CA ARG A 290 -20.61 -11.41 -5.09
C ARG A 290 -19.67 -11.86 -3.98
N LEU A 291 -18.81 -10.97 -3.49
CA LEU A 291 -17.90 -11.30 -2.39
C LEU A 291 -18.66 -11.58 -1.08
N ASP A 292 -19.68 -10.77 -0.79
CA ASP A 292 -20.57 -10.96 0.36
C ASP A 292 -21.31 -12.31 0.25
N ALA A 293 -21.88 -12.62 -0.93
CA ALA A 293 -22.56 -13.90 -1.19
C ALA A 293 -21.62 -15.12 -1.09
N ALA A 294 -20.34 -14.95 -1.45
CA ALA A 294 -19.30 -15.97 -1.30
C ALA A 294 -18.76 -16.09 0.15
N GLY A 295 -19.27 -15.30 1.09
CA GLY A 295 -18.90 -15.38 2.51
C GLY A 295 -17.62 -14.65 2.88
N TYR A 296 -17.09 -13.79 2.00
CA TYR A 296 -16.01 -12.88 2.37
C TYR A 296 -16.57 -11.70 3.17
N LEU A 297 -15.87 -11.34 4.25
CA LEU A 297 -16.19 -10.20 5.09
C LEU A 297 -15.38 -9.00 4.67
N HIS A 298 -16.04 -7.86 4.52
CA HIS A 298 -15.39 -6.60 4.25
C HIS A 298 -14.72 -6.02 5.50
N ILE A 299 -13.39 -5.96 5.50
CA ILE A 299 -12.60 -5.38 6.60
C ILE A 299 -12.51 -3.86 6.49
N GLY A 300 -12.45 -3.34 5.26
CA GLY A 300 -12.24 -1.93 4.98
C GLY A 300 -11.16 -1.71 3.92
N LEU A 301 -11.19 -0.53 3.33
CA LEU A 301 -10.29 -0.10 2.26
C LEU A 301 -10.24 -1.08 1.08
N GLY A 302 -11.37 -1.70 0.72
CA GLY A 302 -11.43 -2.72 -0.32
C GLY A 302 -10.77 -4.07 0.03
N LEU A 303 -10.41 -4.32 1.30
CA LEU A 303 -9.94 -5.64 1.76
C LEU A 303 -11.11 -6.50 2.23
N TYR A 304 -11.13 -7.71 1.72
CA TYR A 304 -12.09 -8.75 2.08
C TYR A 304 -11.33 -9.97 2.58
N THR A 305 -11.86 -10.63 3.60
CA THR A 305 -11.25 -11.83 4.19
C THR A 305 -12.29 -12.89 4.46
N ARG A 306 -11.86 -14.16 4.56
CA ARG A 306 -12.75 -15.19 5.12
C ARG A 306 -13.12 -14.87 6.58
N ARG A 307 -14.22 -15.46 7.07
CA ARG A 307 -14.72 -15.26 8.44
C ARG A 307 -13.74 -15.70 9.53
N ASN A 308 -12.96 -16.75 9.28
CA ASN A 308 -11.95 -17.25 10.21
C ASN A 308 -10.61 -16.50 10.11
N ASP A 309 -10.50 -15.48 9.24
CA ASP A 309 -9.27 -14.70 9.11
C ASP A 309 -8.97 -13.92 10.41
N PRO A 310 -7.71 -13.86 10.83
CA PRO A 310 -7.31 -13.12 12.02
C PRO A 310 -7.68 -11.62 12.02
N LEU A 311 -7.81 -10.97 10.86
CA LEU A 311 -8.26 -9.57 10.76
C LEU A 311 -9.76 -9.44 11.01
N ALA A 312 -10.57 -10.37 10.49
CA ALA A 312 -12.01 -10.41 10.77
C ALA A 312 -12.27 -10.61 12.27
N GLN A 313 -11.52 -11.51 12.91
CA GLN A 313 -11.57 -11.70 14.36
C GLN A 313 -11.16 -10.45 15.13
N ALA A 314 -10.08 -9.77 14.69
CA ALA A 314 -9.63 -8.54 15.32
C ALA A 314 -10.64 -7.40 15.16
N GLN A 315 -11.33 -7.32 14.01
CA GLN A 315 -12.39 -6.34 13.78
C GLN A 315 -13.58 -6.58 14.72
N ALA A 316 -14.07 -7.83 14.77
CA ALA A 316 -15.17 -8.23 15.64
C ALA A 316 -14.87 -7.97 17.14
N ASN A 317 -13.62 -8.15 17.55
CA ASN A 317 -13.17 -7.96 18.93
C ASN A 317 -12.68 -6.53 19.25
N GLY A 318 -12.75 -5.58 18.30
CA GLY A 318 -12.30 -4.20 18.49
C GLY A 318 -10.76 -4.03 18.62
N THR A 319 -9.99 -5.05 18.28
CA THR A 319 -8.52 -5.09 18.35
C THR A 319 -7.82 -4.87 17.01
N LEU A 320 -8.57 -4.70 15.92
CA LEU A 320 -8.04 -4.30 14.62
C LEU A 320 -7.35 -2.94 14.74
N ARG A 321 -6.20 -2.81 14.10
CA ARG A 321 -5.47 -1.55 13.96
C ARG A 321 -5.09 -1.33 12.51
N HIS A 322 -4.88 -0.07 12.14
CA HIS A 322 -4.40 0.33 10.83
C HIS A 322 -3.09 1.11 11.01
N GLY A 323 -2.12 0.88 10.13
CA GLY A 323 -0.87 1.61 10.12
C GLY A 323 -0.32 1.76 8.70
N PRO A 324 0.96 2.14 8.55
CA PRO A 324 1.58 2.39 7.24
C PRO A 324 1.57 1.19 6.29
N LEU A 325 1.59 -0.04 6.83
CA LEU A 325 1.49 -1.29 6.05
C LEU A 325 0.05 -1.79 5.87
N GLY A 326 -0.95 -1.00 6.29
CA GLY A 326 -2.36 -1.37 6.25
C GLY A 326 -2.86 -1.97 7.56
N PHE A 327 -3.86 -2.85 7.45
CA PHE A 327 -4.50 -3.49 8.61
C PHE A 327 -3.59 -4.52 9.27
N THR A 328 -3.58 -4.51 10.60
CA THR A 328 -2.81 -5.44 11.42
C THR A 328 -3.59 -5.83 12.65
N ARG A 329 -3.25 -7.00 13.19
CA ARG A 329 -3.62 -7.36 14.56
C ARG A 329 -2.71 -6.63 15.52
N GLY A 330 -3.25 -6.06 16.59
CA GLY A 330 -2.44 -5.44 17.64
C GLY A 330 -1.71 -4.17 17.19
N HIS A 331 -0.62 -3.81 17.87
CA HIS A 331 -0.02 -2.48 17.73
C HIS A 331 0.72 -2.29 16.40
N ALA A 332 0.36 -1.25 15.64
CA ALA A 332 0.99 -0.95 14.35
C ALA A 332 2.44 -0.43 14.45
N GLY A 333 2.94 -0.15 15.66
CA GLY A 333 4.36 0.12 15.97
C GLY A 333 4.97 1.28 15.19
N ASP A 334 6.29 1.26 15.04
CA ASP A 334 7.02 2.11 14.09
C ASP A 334 7.26 1.33 12.78
N LEU A 335 7.47 2.07 11.68
CA LEU A 335 7.89 1.53 10.40
C LEU A 335 9.19 2.20 9.94
N LEU A 336 10.22 1.40 9.69
CA LEU A 336 11.40 1.81 8.93
C LEU A 336 11.22 1.36 7.47
N GLY A 337 11.09 2.34 6.58
CA GLY A 337 11.12 2.12 5.14
C GLY A 337 12.54 2.21 4.61
N LEU A 338 12.94 1.21 3.82
CA LEU A 338 14.23 1.10 3.16
C LEU A 338 14.03 1.02 1.64
N GLY A 339 14.92 1.64 0.88
CA GLY A 339 14.84 1.73 -0.57
C GLY A 339 14.25 3.03 -1.12
N MET A 340 14.38 3.19 -2.43
CA MET A 340 13.91 4.35 -3.19
C MET A 340 12.41 4.55 -3.00
N SER A 341 12.00 5.79 -2.71
CA SER A 341 10.62 6.18 -2.42
C SER A 341 9.98 5.49 -1.20
N ALA A 342 10.75 4.76 -0.39
CA ALA A 342 10.23 4.14 0.83
C ALA A 342 9.83 5.20 1.85
N THR A 343 8.83 4.89 2.68
CA THR A 343 8.31 5.80 3.69
C THR A 343 8.54 5.20 5.07
N SER A 344 9.08 6.01 5.98
CA SER A 344 9.26 5.66 7.39
C SER A 344 8.29 6.44 8.26
N ARG A 345 7.81 5.80 9.33
CA ARG A 345 7.05 6.41 10.41
C ARG A 345 7.67 6.01 11.74
N ILE A 346 8.37 6.95 12.38
CA ILE A 346 9.00 6.75 13.69
C ILE A 346 8.37 7.74 14.67
N GLY A 347 7.52 7.25 15.58
CA GLY A 347 6.76 8.07 16.53
C GLY A 347 5.85 9.10 15.84
N ASN A 348 6.23 10.37 15.93
CA ASN A 348 5.53 11.49 15.29
C ASN A 348 6.17 11.98 13.99
N LEU A 349 7.28 11.37 13.57
CA LEU A 349 7.97 11.69 12.33
C LEU A 349 7.48 10.78 11.21
N TRP A 350 7.16 11.40 10.08
CA TRP A 350 6.98 10.72 8.79
C TRP A 350 8.00 11.26 7.81
N VAL A 351 8.70 10.38 7.12
CA VAL A 351 9.70 10.77 6.12
C VAL A 351 9.65 9.83 4.92
N ARG A 352 10.13 10.31 3.78
CA ARG A 352 10.21 9.53 2.55
C ARG A 352 11.58 9.68 1.91
N ASN A 353 12.11 8.56 1.45
CA ASN A 353 13.35 8.51 0.68
C ASN A 353 13.17 9.15 -0.69
N ALA A 354 14.29 9.55 -1.30
CA ALA A 354 14.31 10.14 -2.64
C ALA A 354 13.50 9.31 -3.65
N ASP A 355 12.74 10.01 -4.50
CA ASP A 355 11.81 9.41 -5.47
C ASP A 355 12.51 8.99 -6.78
N THR A 356 13.79 9.34 -6.96
CA THR A 356 14.60 8.99 -8.13
C THR A 356 15.79 8.13 -7.74
N LEU A 357 16.18 7.21 -8.61
CA LEU A 357 17.27 6.28 -8.34
C LEU A 357 18.60 7.03 -8.15
N GLY A 358 18.93 7.96 -9.05
CA GLY A 358 20.20 8.69 -8.97
C GLY A 358 20.37 9.51 -7.69
N THR A 359 19.32 10.19 -7.22
CA THR A 359 19.39 10.96 -5.96
C THR A 359 19.48 10.02 -4.75
N TYR A 360 18.74 8.91 -4.77
CA TYR A 360 18.82 7.88 -3.71
C TYR A 360 20.22 7.28 -3.62
N GLU A 361 20.81 6.90 -4.75
CA GLU A 361 22.12 6.25 -4.81
C GLU A 361 23.25 7.21 -4.43
N SER A 362 23.22 8.46 -4.91
CA SER A 362 24.22 9.48 -4.59
C SER A 362 24.29 9.75 -3.10
N ALA A 363 23.15 9.89 -2.42
CA ALA A 363 23.13 10.14 -0.98
C ALA A 363 23.84 9.02 -0.19
N LEU A 364 23.63 7.77 -0.60
CA LEU A 364 24.23 6.60 0.04
C LEU A 364 25.72 6.44 -0.29
N ASP A 365 26.14 6.84 -1.49
CA ASP A 365 27.56 6.90 -1.86
C ASP A 365 28.30 7.98 -1.03
N ASP A 366 27.61 9.06 -0.69
CA ASP A 366 28.10 10.12 0.22
C ASP A 366 27.93 9.78 1.71
N SER A 367 27.58 8.54 2.05
CA SER A 367 27.36 8.06 3.43
C SER A 367 26.25 8.79 4.22
N HIS A 368 25.25 9.32 3.51
CA HIS A 368 24.05 9.93 4.10
C HIS A 368 22.82 9.04 3.89
N LEU A 369 21.85 9.11 4.82
CA LEU A 369 20.54 8.50 4.58
C LEU A 369 19.84 9.20 3.40
N PRO A 370 19.17 8.46 2.50
CA PRO A 370 18.58 9.01 1.27
C PRO A 370 17.21 9.68 1.52
N THR A 371 16.95 10.08 2.77
CA THR A 371 15.71 10.67 3.23
C THR A 371 15.59 12.10 2.74
N ALA A 372 14.63 12.35 1.84
CA ALA A 372 14.54 13.60 1.10
C ALA A 372 13.59 14.62 1.74
N ARG A 373 12.46 14.17 2.28
CA ARG A 373 11.40 15.05 2.79
C ARG A 373 10.52 14.36 3.82
N GLY A 374 9.84 15.14 4.65
CA GLY A 374 9.02 14.60 5.73
C GLY A 374 8.13 15.61 6.44
N ALA A 375 7.44 15.14 7.47
CA ALA A 375 6.57 15.91 8.32
C ALA A 375 6.73 15.45 9.77
N ARG A 376 6.74 16.39 10.71
CA ARG A 376 6.73 16.10 12.15
C ARG A 376 5.41 16.55 12.72
N LEU A 377 4.63 15.59 13.22
CA LEU A 377 3.31 15.87 13.76
C LEU A 377 3.39 16.53 15.14
N THR A 378 2.64 17.61 15.30
CA THR A 378 2.30 18.25 16.57
C THR A 378 1.43 17.33 17.44
N ALA A 379 1.20 17.72 18.69
CA ALA A 379 0.33 16.95 19.58
C ALA A 379 -1.08 16.78 19.01
N ASP A 380 -1.63 17.81 18.37
CA ASP A 380 -2.99 17.82 17.82
C ASP A 380 -3.09 16.96 16.57
N GLU A 381 -2.10 17.07 15.67
CA GLU A 381 -2.02 16.22 14.48
C GLU A 381 -1.82 14.74 14.81
N ARG A 382 -1.12 14.42 15.91
CA ARG A 382 -1.02 13.03 16.42
C ARG A 382 -2.37 12.50 16.89
N ARG A 383 -3.14 13.31 17.63
CA ARG A 383 -4.51 12.93 18.04
C ARG A 383 -5.38 12.72 16.82
N HIS A 384 -5.37 13.66 15.88
CA HIS A 384 -6.09 13.55 14.62
C HIS A 384 -5.73 12.27 13.82
N ARG A 385 -4.43 11.94 13.71
CA ARG A 385 -3.98 10.67 13.09
C ARG A 385 -4.59 9.46 13.81
N ALA A 386 -4.52 9.42 15.14
CA ALA A 386 -5.03 8.30 15.93
C ALA A 386 -6.55 8.13 15.78
N THR A 387 -7.29 9.23 15.70
CA THR A 387 -8.73 9.23 15.42
C THR A 387 -9.02 8.66 14.03
N ARG A 388 -8.29 9.10 13.00
CA ARG A 388 -8.43 8.56 11.64
C ARG A 388 -8.13 7.07 11.57
N GLU A 389 -7.03 6.62 12.18
CA GLU A 389 -6.66 5.20 12.23
C GLU A 389 -7.70 4.36 12.99
N THR A 390 -8.36 4.93 13.99
CA THR A 390 -9.46 4.28 14.72
C THR A 390 -10.71 4.14 13.84
N LEU A 391 -11.11 5.22 13.17
CA LEU A 391 -12.20 5.21 12.20
C LEU A 391 -11.94 4.20 11.08
N LEU A 392 -10.71 4.16 10.52
CA LEU A 392 -10.27 3.19 9.51
C LEU A 392 -10.52 1.73 9.91
N CYS A 393 -10.56 1.43 11.20
CA CYS A 393 -10.80 0.09 11.72
C CYS A 393 -12.28 -0.21 11.98
N GLY A 394 -13.20 0.65 11.52
CA GLY A 394 -14.64 0.51 11.77
C GLY A 394 -15.05 0.84 13.21
N ARG A 395 -14.17 1.48 13.99
CA ARG A 395 -14.43 1.82 15.40
C ARG A 395 -14.89 3.28 15.51
N GLY A 396 -15.71 3.56 16.53
CA GLY A 396 -16.14 4.91 16.82
C GLY A 396 -15.01 5.82 17.30
N ALA A 397 -15.26 7.12 17.27
CA ALA A 397 -14.35 8.16 17.71
C ALA A 397 -14.99 9.06 18.77
N ASP A 398 -14.17 9.56 19.70
CA ASP A 398 -14.59 10.57 20.67
C ASP A 398 -14.90 11.89 19.94
N PRO A 399 -16.06 12.54 20.18
CA PRO A 399 -16.38 13.83 19.58
C PRO A 399 -15.33 14.91 19.90
N ALA A 400 -14.68 14.85 21.05
CA ALA A 400 -13.62 15.79 21.43
C ALA A 400 -12.37 15.68 20.56
N ASP A 401 -12.17 14.52 19.92
CA ASP A 401 -11.05 14.27 19.00
C ASP A 401 -11.40 14.56 17.52
N LEU A 402 -12.62 15.02 17.25
CA LEU A 402 -13.11 15.36 15.93
C LEU A 402 -13.22 16.90 15.77
N PRO A 403 -12.98 17.45 14.57
CA PRO A 403 -13.16 18.87 14.35
C PRO A 403 -14.65 19.22 14.56
N PRO A 404 -14.98 20.19 15.45
CA PRO A 404 -16.37 20.61 15.65
C PRO A 404 -16.91 21.32 14.41
N GLY A 405 -18.24 21.33 14.27
CA GLY A 405 -18.94 22.20 13.33
C GLY A 405 -19.70 21.48 12.21
N PRO A 406 -20.08 22.20 11.14
CA PRO A 406 -21.13 21.80 10.20
C PRO A 406 -20.79 20.54 9.39
N ARG A 407 -19.51 20.13 9.35
CA ARG A 407 -19.10 18.92 8.63
C ARG A 407 -19.59 17.64 9.31
N LEU A 408 -19.55 17.57 10.65
CA LEU A 408 -20.08 16.40 11.38
C LEU A 408 -21.60 16.29 11.22
N GLU A 409 -22.30 17.42 11.30
CA GLU A 409 -23.75 17.49 11.07
C GLU A 409 -24.12 17.04 9.66
N SER A 410 -23.35 17.45 8.63
CA SER A 410 -23.54 16.99 7.26
C SER A 410 -23.36 15.47 7.11
N LEU A 411 -22.30 14.91 7.68
CA LEU A 411 -22.05 13.46 7.62
C LEU A 411 -23.15 12.66 8.33
N HIS A 412 -23.69 13.19 9.42
CA HIS A 412 -24.82 12.59 10.13
C HIS A 412 -26.11 12.67 9.31
N ALA A 413 -26.41 13.83 8.71
CA ALA A 413 -27.57 14.03 7.85
C ALA A 413 -27.51 13.14 6.58
N GLU A 414 -26.31 12.86 6.06
CA GLU A 414 -26.09 11.89 4.98
C GLU A 414 -26.23 10.41 5.42
N GLY A 415 -26.44 10.14 6.71
CA GLY A 415 -26.56 8.78 7.26
C GLY A 415 -25.24 7.99 7.27
N LEU A 416 -24.09 8.66 7.19
CA LEU A 416 -22.77 8.03 7.19
C LEU A 416 -22.23 7.80 8.60
N ILE A 417 -22.68 8.61 9.55
CA ILE A 417 -22.31 8.49 10.95
C ILE A 417 -23.54 8.59 11.83
N GLU A 418 -23.47 7.96 12.99
CA GLU A 418 -24.42 8.15 14.09
C GLU A 418 -23.72 8.93 15.20
N LEU A 419 -24.41 9.95 15.71
CA LEU A 419 -23.99 10.71 16.87
C LEU A 419 -24.66 10.10 18.11
N THR A 420 -23.86 9.52 18.99
CA THR A 420 -24.32 8.97 20.27
C THR A 420 -23.77 9.79 21.42
N THR A 421 -24.34 9.65 22.63
CA THR A 421 -23.83 10.29 23.85
C THR A 421 -22.40 9.89 24.20
N GLY A 422 -21.93 8.72 23.72
CA GLY A 422 -20.57 8.21 23.93
C GLY A 422 -19.62 8.43 22.74
N GLY A 423 -20.09 9.02 21.65
CA GLY A 423 -19.26 9.43 20.52
C GLY A 423 -19.86 9.19 19.14
N VAL A 424 -18.99 9.21 18.13
CA VAL A 424 -19.36 9.04 16.72
C VAL A 424 -19.13 7.59 16.29
N SER A 425 -20.16 6.92 15.79
CA SER A 425 -20.05 5.59 15.16
C SER A 425 -20.25 5.68 13.66
N LEU A 426 -19.62 4.78 12.90
CA LEU A 426 -19.81 4.65 11.47
C LEU A 426 -21.04 3.79 11.19
N THR A 427 -21.93 4.22 10.29
CA THR A 427 -22.96 3.32 9.76
C THR A 427 -22.33 2.33 8.79
N ALA A 428 -23.09 1.31 8.36
CA ALA A 428 -22.62 0.37 7.34
C ALA A 428 -22.23 1.10 6.04
N GLU A 429 -23.00 2.12 5.63
CA GLU A 429 -22.67 2.95 4.47
C GLU A 429 -21.47 3.88 4.76
N GLY A 430 -21.36 4.39 5.97
CA GLY A 430 -20.21 5.17 6.41
C GLY A 430 -18.89 4.42 6.31
N HIS A 431 -18.88 3.15 6.70
CA HIS A 431 -17.71 2.28 6.57
C HIS A 431 -17.26 2.12 5.11
N TRP A 432 -18.20 2.06 4.16
CA TRP A 432 -17.90 2.04 2.72
C TRP A 432 -17.47 3.39 2.15
N ARG A 433 -17.89 4.49 2.77
CA ARG A 433 -17.52 5.86 2.38
C ARG A 433 -16.46 6.45 3.30
N LEU A 434 -15.68 5.60 3.95
CA LEU A 434 -14.76 6.02 4.99
C LEU A 434 -13.67 6.99 4.52
N PRO A 435 -13.08 6.86 3.32
CA PRO A 435 -12.15 7.88 2.81
C PRO A 435 -12.80 9.26 2.66
N TYR A 436 -14.10 9.32 2.30
CA TYR A 436 -14.85 10.57 2.21
C TYR A 436 -15.05 11.19 3.60
N ILE A 437 -15.43 10.39 4.59
CA ILE A 437 -15.54 10.83 5.99
C ILE A 437 -14.21 11.38 6.49
N ILE A 438 -13.12 10.64 6.26
CA ILE A 438 -11.77 10.99 6.69
C ILE A 438 -11.26 12.26 6.00
N GLU A 439 -11.61 12.52 4.74
CA GLU A 439 -11.28 13.77 4.05
C GLU A 439 -12.12 14.94 4.61
N ALA A 440 -13.42 14.73 4.85
CA ALA A 440 -14.28 15.75 5.43
C ALA A 440 -13.81 16.16 6.83
N LEU A 441 -13.29 15.22 7.62
CA LEU A 441 -12.77 15.46 8.96
C LEU A 441 -11.31 15.94 8.98
N ALA A 442 -10.65 16.13 7.82
CA ALA A 442 -9.27 16.58 7.79
C ALA A 442 -9.12 17.97 8.44
N LEU A 443 -8.09 18.10 9.29
CA LEU A 443 -7.65 19.40 9.80
C LEU A 443 -7.26 20.34 8.64
N PRO A 444 -7.58 21.64 8.74
CA PRO A 444 -7.31 22.63 7.69
C PRO A 444 -5.82 22.81 7.37
#